data_AF-A0A8J4FUR0-F1
#
_entry.id   AF-A0A8J4FUR0-F1
#
_cell.length_a   1.000
_cell.length_b   1.000
_cell.length_c   1.000
_cell.angle_alpha   90.00
_cell.angle_beta   90.00
_cell.angle_gamma   90.00
#
_symmetry.space_group_name_H-M   'P 1'
#
loop_
_entity.id
_entity.type
_entity.pdbx_description
1 polymer ?
#
loop_
_entity_poly.entity_id
_entity_poly.type
_entity_poly.pdbx_seq_one_letter_code
_entity_poly.pdbx_strand_id
1 'polypeptide(L)'
;MATDAGPIGSVGVWHYYAAVGNKEAKLATLVELLHALQATCRRPLAICCSARDSLDSLVYWLLRTHSFAVTAIHSDLTDKERELALAAFKRGLELPGPAAGPRQDPSEGEPASRDVTSAGWTGSFPGPGPGPGLGFQARPEEDLVNVLALTDVCLKAFPKELLPLGISLLVEFDLPPSKEVYMRRVSALFGSGKERRSQRCVVIDMVEAGAIGAFRNLESFAASPVMEMPVRVGDMFAP
;
A
#
# COMPACT_ATOMS: atom_id res chain seq x y z
N MET A 1 -22.11 -20.09 20.17
CA MET A 1 -21.49 -21.11 19.30
C MET A 1 -21.93 -20.82 17.87
N ALA A 2 -21.20 -19.96 17.17
CA ALA A 2 -21.35 -19.76 15.73
C ALA A 2 -20.10 -20.37 15.10
N THR A 3 -20.30 -21.39 14.29
CA THR A 3 -19.24 -22.06 13.55
C THR A 3 -18.71 -21.10 12.50
N ASP A 4 -17.59 -20.45 12.79
CA ASP A 4 -16.73 -19.77 11.82
C ASP A 4 -16.03 -20.85 10.98
N ALA A 5 -16.78 -21.42 10.04
CA ALA A 5 -16.21 -22.25 9.00
C ALA A 5 -15.82 -21.30 7.86
N GLY A 6 -14.58 -20.79 7.92
CA GLY A 6 -13.97 -20.08 6.80
C GLY A 6 -14.11 -20.89 5.49
N PRO A 7 -14.22 -20.23 4.34
CA PRO A 7 -14.61 -20.89 3.10
C PRO A 7 -13.58 -21.93 2.65
N ILE A 8 -14.02 -23.19 2.67
CA ILE A 8 -13.29 -24.36 2.17
C ILE A 8 -13.43 -24.36 0.65
N GLY A 9 -12.64 -23.53 -0.02
CA GLY A 9 -12.73 -23.30 -1.46
C GLY A 9 -11.48 -22.63 -2.00
N SER A 10 -10.36 -23.36 -2.01
CA SER A 10 -9.07 -23.04 -2.62
C SER A 10 -8.36 -21.72 -2.20
N VAL A 11 -7.19 -21.91 -1.58
CA VAL A 11 -6.02 -20.99 -1.57
C VAL A 11 -6.10 -19.68 -0.78
N GLY A 12 -6.58 -19.67 0.46
CA GLY A 12 -6.16 -18.67 1.47
C GLY A 12 -6.46 -17.19 1.16
N VAL A 13 -7.35 -16.90 0.21
CA VAL A 13 -7.78 -15.54 -0.13
C VAL A 13 -9.24 -15.35 0.27
N TRP A 14 -9.49 -14.26 1.00
CA TRP A 14 -10.80 -13.87 1.50
C TRP A 14 -11.36 -12.76 0.64
N HIS A 15 -12.58 -12.94 0.15
CA HIS A 15 -13.23 -12.00 -0.74
C HIS A 15 -14.31 -11.23 0.00
N TYR A 16 -14.29 -9.91 -0.18
CA TYR A 16 -15.32 -9.03 0.31
C TYR A 16 -15.74 -8.08 -0.81
N TYR A 17 -16.98 -7.62 -0.82
CA TYR A 17 -17.43 -6.58 -1.74
C TYR A 17 -17.87 -5.31 -1.02
N ALA A 18 -17.55 -4.16 -1.62
CA ALA A 18 -18.04 -2.85 -1.24
C ALA A 18 -19.08 -2.39 -2.28
N ALA A 19 -20.35 -2.32 -1.88
CA ALA A 19 -21.40 -1.82 -2.76
C ALA A 19 -21.30 -0.29 -2.92
N VAL A 20 -21.30 0.17 -4.16
CA VAL A 20 -21.23 1.59 -4.53
C VAL A 20 -22.46 1.96 -5.35
N GLY A 21 -23.11 3.08 -5.02
CA GLY A 21 -24.32 3.51 -5.71
C GLY A 21 -24.12 3.82 -7.19
N ASN A 22 -23.05 4.54 -7.55
CA ASN A 22 -22.74 4.90 -8.93
C ASN A 22 -21.23 5.03 -9.14
N LYS A 23 -20.81 5.08 -10.41
CA LYS A 23 -19.40 5.22 -10.79
C LYS A 23 -18.74 6.50 -10.23
N GLU A 24 -19.50 7.57 -10.09
CA GLU A 24 -19.01 8.86 -9.58
C GLU A 24 -18.66 8.80 -8.09
N ALA A 25 -19.47 8.13 -7.27
CA ALA A 25 -19.24 7.96 -5.84
C ALA A 25 -18.15 6.92 -5.52
N LYS A 26 -17.73 6.13 -6.51
CA LYS A 26 -16.76 5.05 -6.35
C LYS A 26 -15.42 5.53 -5.81
N LEU A 27 -14.92 6.64 -6.36
CA LEU A 27 -13.64 7.20 -5.93
C LEU A 27 -13.73 7.75 -4.50
N ALA A 28 -14.82 8.44 -4.15
CA ALA A 28 -15.04 8.94 -2.80
C ALA A 28 -15.11 7.77 -1.79
N THR A 29 -15.88 6.74 -2.11
CA THR A 29 -16.03 5.53 -1.28
C THR A 29 -14.70 4.82 -1.09
N LEU A 30 -13.88 4.73 -2.14
CA LEU A 30 -12.55 4.15 -2.07
C LEU A 30 -11.66 4.93 -1.10
N VAL A 31 -11.64 6.26 -1.20
CA VAL A 31 -10.80 7.10 -0.32
C VAL A 31 -11.20 6.94 1.15
N GLU A 32 -12.51 6.92 1.44
CA GLU A 32 -13.02 6.64 2.79
C GLU A 32 -12.59 5.27 3.30
N LEU A 33 -12.71 4.24 2.46
CA LEU A 33 -12.25 2.89 2.76
C LEU A 33 -10.74 2.86 3.05
N LEU A 34 -9.92 3.52 2.24
CA LEU A 34 -8.47 3.57 2.43
C LEU A 34 -8.09 4.24 3.75
N HIS A 35 -8.78 5.31 4.15
CA HIS A 35 -8.59 5.93 5.46
C HIS A 35 -8.99 5.00 6.61
N ALA A 36 -10.10 4.26 6.48
CA ALA A 36 -10.51 3.28 7.48
C ALA A 36 -9.49 2.13 7.61
N LEU A 37 -8.95 1.65 6.49
CA LEU A 37 -7.91 0.61 6.43
C LEU A 37 -6.59 1.12 7.03
N GLN A 38 -6.21 2.36 6.74
CA GLN A 38 -5.04 3.01 7.32
C GLN A 38 -5.16 3.14 8.83
N ALA A 39 -6.33 3.51 9.35
CA ALA A 39 -6.56 3.64 10.78
C ALA A 39 -6.51 2.30 11.52
N THR A 40 -6.91 1.20 10.86
CA THR A 40 -7.11 -0.09 11.54
C THR A 40 -5.95 -1.06 11.34
N CYS A 41 -5.42 -1.16 10.12
CA CYS A 41 -4.54 -2.27 9.73
C CYS A 41 -3.15 -1.82 9.30
N ARG A 42 -2.96 -0.57 8.85
CA ARG A 42 -1.69 -0.01 8.34
C ARG A 42 -0.91 -0.97 7.43
N ARG A 43 -1.61 -1.79 6.65
CA ARG A 43 -1.00 -2.79 5.77
C ARG A 43 -0.77 -2.21 4.38
N PRO A 44 0.33 -2.57 3.71
CA PRO A 44 0.49 -2.24 2.31
C PRO A 44 -0.65 -2.84 1.51
N LEU A 45 -1.10 -2.11 0.49
CA LEU A 45 -2.22 -2.50 -0.34
C LEU A 45 -1.96 -2.20 -1.81
N ALA A 46 -2.61 -2.96 -2.68
CA ALA A 46 -2.63 -2.69 -4.12
C ALA A 46 -4.05 -2.34 -4.56
N ILE A 47 -4.17 -1.40 -5.51
CA ILE A 47 -5.43 -1.00 -6.13
C ILE A 47 -5.33 -1.25 -7.63
N CYS A 48 -6.24 -2.07 -8.16
CA CYS A 48 -6.29 -2.42 -9.57
C CYS A 48 -7.40 -1.63 -10.28
N CYS A 49 -7.02 -0.88 -11.31
CA CYS A 49 -7.92 -0.15 -12.20
C CYS A 49 -7.94 -0.77 -13.60
N SER A 50 -9.10 -0.76 -14.25
CA SER A 50 -9.23 -1.24 -15.64
C SER A 50 -8.79 -0.20 -16.67
N ALA A 51 -8.94 1.08 -16.33
CA ALA A 51 -8.66 2.21 -17.21
C ALA A 51 -7.64 3.19 -16.59
N ARG A 52 -6.89 3.88 -17.45
CA ARG A 52 -5.89 4.88 -17.07
C ARG A 52 -6.52 6.10 -16.40
N ASP A 53 -7.60 6.64 -16.96
CA ASP A 53 -8.26 7.83 -16.39
C ASP A 53 -8.76 7.61 -14.95
N SER A 54 -9.25 6.41 -14.64
CA SER A 54 -9.61 6.00 -13.28
C SER A 54 -8.38 5.97 -12.36
N LEU A 55 -7.26 5.44 -12.86
CA LEU A 55 -5.99 5.39 -12.12
C LEU A 55 -5.46 6.80 -11.84
N ASP A 56 -5.40 7.69 -12.83
CA ASP A 56 -4.87 9.05 -12.63
C ASP A 56 -5.71 9.84 -11.66
N SER A 57 -7.04 9.71 -11.75
CA SER A 57 -7.96 10.34 -10.81
C SER A 57 -7.66 9.87 -9.39
N LEU A 58 -7.53 8.55 -9.20
CA LEU A 58 -7.17 7.97 -7.92
C LEU A 58 -5.82 8.48 -7.41
N VAL A 59 -4.78 8.44 -8.24
CA VAL A 59 -3.42 8.88 -7.88
C VAL A 59 -3.41 10.35 -7.52
N TYR A 60 -4.10 11.19 -8.30
CA TYR A 60 -4.26 12.62 -8.01
C TYR A 60 -4.86 12.87 -6.63
N TRP A 61 -5.94 12.15 -6.29
CA TRP A 61 -6.58 12.27 -4.99
C TRP A 61 -5.68 11.79 -3.85
N LEU A 62 -5.06 10.61 -3.98
CA LEU A 62 -4.19 10.07 -2.94
C LEU A 62 -2.97 10.99 -2.67
N LEU A 63 -2.33 11.51 -3.72
CA LEU A 63 -1.21 12.45 -3.57
C LEU A 63 -1.62 13.73 -2.85
N ARG A 64 -2.85 14.23 -3.09
CA ARG A 64 -3.38 15.43 -2.43
C ARG A 64 -3.66 15.23 -0.94
N THR A 65 -4.01 14.02 -0.52
CA THR A 65 -4.26 13.71 0.90
C THR A 65 -2.99 13.61 1.75
N HIS A 66 -1.82 13.44 1.12
CA HIS A 66 -0.53 13.21 1.80
C HIS A 66 -0.55 12.10 2.87
N SER A 67 -1.52 11.19 2.80
CA SER A 67 -1.74 10.13 3.80
C SER A 67 -1.16 8.78 3.39
N PHE A 68 -0.73 8.65 2.13
CA PHE A 68 -0.29 7.41 1.51
C PHE A 68 1.00 7.59 0.72
N ALA A 69 1.87 6.58 0.75
CA ALA A 69 3.01 6.48 -0.14
C ALA A 69 2.58 5.76 -1.41
N VAL A 70 2.26 6.52 -2.47
CA VAL A 70 1.64 6.01 -3.70
C VAL A 70 2.70 5.68 -4.74
N THR A 71 2.69 4.44 -5.23
CA THR A 71 3.41 4.02 -6.44
C THR A 71 2.38 3.73 -7.53
N ALA A 72 2.44 4.44 -8.66
CA ALA A 72 1.52 4.25 -9.78
C ALA A 72 2.21 3.53 -10.93
N ILE A 73 1.54 2.51 -11.50
CA ILE A 73 2.05 1.76 -12.65
C ILE A 73 0.97 1.66 -13.74
N HIS A 74 1.25 2.27 -14.90
CA HIS A 74 0.38 2.27 -16.06
C HIS A 74 1.13 1.94 -17.35
N SER A 75 0.41 1.87 -18.47
CA SER A 75 0.91 1.43 -19.77
C SER A 75 1.99 2.32 -20.37
N ASP A 76 2.01 3.61 -20.02
CA ASP A 76 2.88 4.60 -20.66
C ASP A 76 4.30 4.59 -20.09
N LEU A 77 4.50 3.93 -18.95
CA LEU A 77 5.83 3.69 -18.41
C LEU A 77 6.58 2.72 -19.32
N THR A 78 7.87 2.93 -19.47
CA THR A 78 8.77 1.97 -20.11
C THR A 78 8.95 0.73 -19.23
N ASP A 79 9.44 -0.39 -19.79
CA ASP A 79 9.76 -1.59 -19.00
C ASP A 79 10.69 -1.27 -17.82
N LYS A 80 11.69 -0.42 -18.06
CA LYS A 80 12.64 0.02 -17.04
C LYS A 80 11.97 0.84 -15.93
N GLU A 81 11.10 1.78 -16.28
CA GLU A 81 10.37 2.59 -15.29
C GLU A 81 9.41 1.74 -14.46
N ARG A 82 8.73 0.76 -15.08
CA ARG A 82 7.90 -0.21 -14.35
C ARG A 82 8.71 -1.03 -13.35
N GLU A 83 9.86 -1.53 -13.78
CA GLU A 83 10.76 -2.30 -12.93
C GLU A 83 11.27 -1.48 -11.75
N LEU A 84 11.71 -0.23 -12.00
CA LEU A 84 12.14 0.69 -10.95
C LEU A 84 11.01 1.03 -9.97
N ALA A 85 9.79 1.26 -10.45
CA ALA A 85 8.63 1.54 -9.62
C ALA A 85 8.28 0.34 -8.72
N LEU A 86 8.27 -0.88 -9.28
CA LEU A 86 8.04 -2.10 -8.50
C LEU A 86 9.14 -2.34 -7.46
N ALA A 87 10.40 -2.16 -7.84
CA ALA A 87 11.52 -2.31 -6.92
C ALA A 87 11.44 -1.29 -5.77
N ALA A 88 11.09 -0.04 -6.07
CA ALA A 88 10.87 0.99 -5.06
C ALA A 88 9.73 0.61 -4.11
N PHE A 89 8.60 0.11 -4.64
CA PHE A 89 7.47 -0.35 -3.83
C PHE A 89 7.87 -1.51 -2.92
N LYS A 90 8.55 -2.54 -3.45
CA LYS A 90 9.03 -3.69 -2.65
C LYS A 90 9.97 -3.28 -1.53
N ARG A 91 10.90 -2.37 -1.80
CA ARG A 91 11.78 -1.82 -0.76
C ARG A 91 10.97 -1.11 0.33
N GLY A 92 9.88 -0.43 -0.03
CA GLY A 92 8.94 0.16 0.93
C GLY A 92 8.21 -0.86 1.79
N LEU A 93 8.01 -2.10 1.30
CA LEU A 93 7.43 -3.21 2.09
C LEU A 93 8.44 -3.82 3.08
N GLU A 94 9.72 -3.84 2.70
CA GLU A 94 10.81 -4.46 3.48
C GLU A 94 11.37 -3.54 4.55
N LEU A 95 11.14 -2.23 4.46
CA LEU A 95 11.55 -1.29 5.50
C LEU A 95 10.75 -1.59 6.78
N PRO A 96 11.41 -2.03 7.87
CA PRO A 96 10.75 -2.11 9.16
C PRO A 96 10.39 -0.68 9.56
N GLY A 97 9.15 -0.46 10.00
CA GLY A 97 8.80 0.73 10.78
C GLY A 97 9.85 0.94 11.88
N PRO A 98 10.12 2.19 12.28
CA PRO A 98 11.36 2.58 12.96
C PRO A 98 11.71 1.57 14.04
N ALA A 99 12.82 0.86 13.81
CA ALA A 99 13.41 -0.03 14.77
C ALA A 99 13.49 0.71 16.10
N ALA A 100 12.91 0.09 17.15
CA ALA A 100 13.19 0.47 18.51
C ALA A 100 14.71 0.60 18.66
N GLY A 101 15.19 1.84 18.74
CA GLY A 101 16.58 2.10 19.10
C GLY A 101 16.85 1.43 20.44
N PRO A 102 18.07 0.92 20.67
CA PRO A 102 18.42 0.41 21.98
C PRO A 102 18.20 1.55 22.99
N ARG A 103 17.26 1.34 23.92
CA ARG A 103 17.14 2.19 25.11
C ARG A 103 18.47 2.07 25.86
N GLN A 104 19.34 3.06 25.70
CA GLN A 104 20.42 3.29 26.64
C GLN A 104 19.77 3.91 27.88
N ASP A 105 19.66 3.09 28.92
CA ASP A 105 19.40 3.57 30.27
C ASP A 105 20.53 4.56 30.65
N PRO A 106 20.23 5.79 31.08
CA PRO A 106 21.26 6.68 31.60
C PRO A 106 21.56 6.29 33.04
N SER A 107 22.59 5.46 33.24
CA SER A 107 23.24 5.28 34.53
C SER A 107 24.13 6.49 34.83
N GLU A 108 23.99 6.97 36.06
CA GLU A 108 24.66 8.10 36.72
C GLU A 108 26.20 8.16 36.57
N GLY A 109 26.74 9.38 36.62
CA GLY A 109 28.16 9.61 36.86
C GLY A 109 28.68 11.01 36.46
N GLU A 110 28.40 12.04 37.27
CA GLU A 110 29.33 13.17 37.47
C GLU A 110 30.57 12.68 38.28
N PRO A 111 31.72 13.41 38.42
CA PRO A 111 31.86 14.89 38.34
C PRO A 111 33.18 15.44 37.69
N ALA A 112 33.24 16.78 37.59
CA ALA A 112 34.40 17.68 37.80
C ALA A 112 35.67 17.55 36.92
N SER A 113 36.50 18.55 36.59
CA SER A 113 36.59 20.02 36.68
C SER A 113 37.97 20.39 36.09
N ARG A 114 38.10 21.56 35.43
CA ARG A 114 39.26 22.52 35.44
C ARG A 114 39.65 23.12 34.07
N ASP A 115 39.20 24.36 33.89
CA ASP A 115 39.91 25.63 33.58
C ASP A 115 41.21 25.70 32.74
N VAL A 116 41.14 26.57 31.71
CA VAL A 116 42.01 27.76 31.39
C VAL A 116 43.44 27.48 30.85
N THR A 117 44.00 28.09 29.77
CA THR A 117 44.08 29.49 29.28
C THR A 117 44.36 29.60 27.74
N SER A 118 44.04 30.79 27.19
CA SER A 118 44.83 31.65 26.25
C SER A 118 45.05 31.32 24.76
N ALA A 119 44.39 32.16 23.94
CA ALA A 119 44.95 33.11 22.96
C ALA A 119 45.73 32.62 21.72
N GLY A 120 45.26 33.08 20.55
CA GLY A 120 46.01 33.04 19.28
C GLY A 120 45.14 33.47 18.09
N TRP A 121 44.96 34.79 17.91
CA TRP A 121 44.23 35.40 16.80
C TRP A 121 45.20 35.70 15.64
N THR A 122 44.82 35.43 14.38
CA THR A 122 45.14 36.27 13.19
C THR A 122 44.39 35.76 11.95
N GLY A 123 43.78 36.65 11.14
CA GLY A 123 43.63 36.43 9.69
C GLY A 123 42.26 36.64 9.03
N SER A 124 41.80 37.90 8.93
CA SER A 124 41.12 38.59 7.81
C SER A 124 40.08 37.92 6.86
N PHE A 125 38.83 38.43 6.93
CA PHE A 125 37.89 38.99 5.89
C PHE A 125 37.55 38.22 4.57
N PRO A 126 36.42 38.54 3.85
CA PRO A 126 35.00 38.34 4.20
C PRO A 126 34.15 37.68 3.05
N GLY A 127 32.96 37.17 3.40
CA GLY A 127 31.80 37.05 2.49
C GLY A 127 31.26 35.63 2.23
N PRO A 128 30.09 35.53 1.58
CA PRO A 128 28.79 36.10 1.92
C PRO A 128 27.96 35.10 2.75
N GLY A 129 27.09 35.59 3.62
CA GLY A 129 26.21 34.73 4.41
C GLY A 129 25.30 33.89 3.51
N PRO A 130 25.22 32.56 3.69
CA PRO A 130 24.09 31.83 3.18
C PRO A 130 22.90 32.27 4.02
N GLY A 131 21.94 32.95 3.38
CA GLY A 131 20.62 33.17 3.96
C GLY A 131 20.04 31.85 4.47
N PRO A 132 19.02 31.89 5.35
CA PRO A 132 18.46 30.70 5.94
C PRO A 132 18.08 29.77 4.80
N GLY A 133 18.86 28.70 4.65
CA GLY A 133 18.51 27.61 3.78
C GLY A 133 17.11 27.24 4.20
N LEU A 134 16.18 27.33 3.25
CA LEU A 134 15.00 26.50 3.27
C LEU A 134 15.54 25.07 3.27
N GLY A 135 15.97 24.62 4.45
CA GLY A 135 16.01 23.24 4.79
C GLY A 135 14.58 22.82 4.56
N PHE A 136 14.36 22.17 3.42
CA PHE A 136 13.52 21.02 3.41
C PHE A 136 14.08 20.11 4.51
N GLN A 137 13.68 20.39 5.75
CA GLN A 137 13.52 19.36 6.75
C GLN A 137 12.57 18.39 6.06
N ALA A 138 13.14 17.36 5.44
CA ALA A 138 12.43 16.14 5.19
C ALA A 138 11.84 15.79 6.56
N ARG A 139 10.54 16.07 6.71
CA ARG A 139 9.79 15.58 7.86
C ARG A 139 10.14 14.09 7.95
N PRO A 140 10.42 13.56 9.15
CA PRO A 140 10.66 12.13 9.29
C PRO A 140 9.52 11.43 8.56
N GLU A 141 9.83 10.59 7.56
CA GLU A 141 8.84 9.90 6.75
C GLU A 141 7.86 9.21 7.71
N GLU A 142 6.71 9.85 7.88
CA GLU A 142 5.67 9.44 8.82
C GLU A 142 5.16 8.06 8.37
N ASP A 143 4.55 7.26 9.26
CA ASP A 143 4.06 5.90 8.99
C ASP A 143 2.99 5.84 7.87
N LEU A 144 3.38 6.13 6.63
CA LEU A 144 2.52 6.16 5.47
C LEU A 144 2.28 4.74 5.01
N VAL A 145 1.03 4.44 4.67
CA VAL A 145 0.69 3.17 4.09
C VAL A 145 1.14 3.16 2.63
N ASN A 146 1.92 2.14 2.26
CA ASN A 146 2.33 1.93 0.88
C ASN A 146 1.13 1.47 0.04
N VAL A 147 0.81 2.25 -1.00
CA VAL A 147 -0.27 1.98 -1.94
C VAL A 147 0.30 1.79 -3.34
N LEU A 148 0.13 0.61 -3.91
CA LEU A 148 0.44 0.34 -5.31
C LEU A 148 -0.82 0.48 -6.16
N ALA A 149 -0.90 1.53 -6.97
CA ALA A 149 -1.99 1.70 -7.93
C ALA A 149 -1.55 1.20 -9.31
N LEU A 150 -2.27 0.26 -9.92
CA LEU A 150 -1.87 -0.35 -11.19
C LEU A 150 -3.02 -0.56 -12.18
N THR A 151 -2.67 -0.64 -13.48
CA THR A 151 -3.58 -1.14 -14.52
C THR A 151 -3.29 -2.59 -14.91
N ASP A 152 -4.32 -3.29 -15.40
CA ASP A 152 -4.22 -4.71 -15.79
C ASP A 152 -3.21 -4.98 -16.90
N VAL A 153 -2.98 -4.00 -17.76
CA VAL A 153 -2.02 -4.11 -18.88
C VAL A 153 -0.62 -4.36 -18.35
N CYS A 154 -0.28 -3.76 -17.22
CA CYS A 154 1.05 -3.81 -16.63
C CYS A 154 1.38 -5.16 -16.00
N LEU A 155 0.38 -5.91 -15.53
CA LEU A 155 0.58 -7.21 -14.85
C LEU A 155 1.33 -8.24 -15.71
N LYS A 156 1.18 -8.17 -17.04
CA LYS A 156 1.90 -9.06 -17.97
C LYS A 156 3.35 -8.65 -18.19
N ALA A 157 3.64 -7.37 -18.02
CA ALA A 157 4.96 -6.79 -18.27
C ALA A 157 5.83 -6.80 -17.01
N PHE A 158 5.34 -7.32 -15.88
CA PHE A 158 6.10 -7.36 -14.64
C PHE A 158 7.24 -8.39 -14.73
N PRO A 159 8.47 -8.01 -14.32
CA PRO A 159 9.60 -8.91 -14.30
C PRO A 159 9.34 -10.01 -13.26
N LYS A 160 9.55 -11.26 -13.67
CA LYS A 160 9.31 -12.44 -12.83
C LYS A 160 10.18 -12.47 -11.57
N GLU A 161 11.30 -11.74 -11.58
CA GLU A 161 12.25 -11.62 -10.46
C GLU A 161 11.72 -10.76 -9.31
N LEU A 162 10.88 -9.75 -9.62
CA LEU A 162 10.26 -8.92 -8.59
C LEU A 162 8.95 -9.52 -8.09
N LEU A 163 8.39 -10.51 -8.78
CA LEU A 163 7.19 -11.20 -8.33
C LEU A 163 7.55 -12.38 -7.40
N PRO A 164 6.72 -12.66 -6.38
CA PRO A 164 5.52 -11.89 -6.01
C PRO A 164 5.84 -10.65 -5.16
N LEU A 165 4.87 -9.73 -5.08
CA LEU A 165 5.00 -8.54 -4.24
C LEU A 165 4.76 -8.83 -2.75
N GLY A 166 4.01 -9.88 -2.43
CA GLY A 166 3.77 -10.30 -1.03
C GLY A 166 2.81 -9.39 -0.26
N ILE A 167 1.95 -8.66 -0.95
CA ILE A 167 0.96 -7.75 -0.35
C ILE A 167 -0.16 -8.57 0.31
N SER A 168 -0.80 -8.07 1.36
CA SER A 168 -1.91 -8.77 2.04
C SER A 168 -3.31 -8.26 1.69
N LEU A 169 -3.42 -7.09 1.06
CA LEU A 169 -4.68 -6.46 0.67
C LEU A 169 -4.66 -6.04 -0.79
N LEU A 170 -5.68 -6.47 -1.54
CA LEU A 170 -5.99 -6.01 -2.89
C LEU A 170 -7.36 -5.34 -2.88
N VAL A 171 -7.45 -4.13 -3.43
CA VAL A 171 -8.71 -3.47 -3.72
C VAL A 171 -8.91 -3.46 -5.24
N GLU A 172 -9.95 -4.14 -5.70
CA GLU A 172 -10.36 -4.09 -7.09
C GLU A 172 -11.27 -2.87 -7.28
N PHE A 173 -10.68 -1.76 -7.72
CA PHE A 173 -11.46 -0.59 -8.10
C PHE A 173 -12.38 -0.98 -9.25
N ASP A 174 -11.84 -1.60 -10.31
CA ASP A 174 -12.67 -2.16 -11.37
C ASP A 174 -12.63 -3.69 -11.36
N LEU A 175 -13.84 -4.27 -11.39
CA LEU A 175 -14.03 -5.71 -11.47
C LEU A 175 -13.31 -6.29 -12.70
N PRO A 176 -12.57 -7.39 -12.55
CA PRO A 176 -11.78 -7.97 -13.63
C PRO A 176 -12.71 -8.53 -14.70
N PRO A 177 -12.44 -8.23 -16.00
CA PRO A 177 -13.33 -8.62 -17.08
C PRO A 177 -13.30 -10.13 -17.39
N SER A 178 -12.27 -10.85 -16.92
CA SER A 178 -12.13 -12.29 -17.11
C SER A 178 -11.35 -12.97 -15.98
N LYS A 179 -11.58 -14.28 -15.83
CA LYS A 179 -10.88 -15.14 -14.87
C LYS A 179 -9.35 -15.07 -15.01
N GLU A 180 -8.84 -14.93 -16.23
CA GLU A 180 -7.40 -14.83 -16.45
C GLU A 180 -6.79 -13.56 -15.86
N VAL A 181 -7.48 -12.43 -15.99
CA VAL A 181 -7.02 -11.15 -15.43
C VAL A 181 -7.02 -11.23 -13.90
N TYR A 182 -8.11 -11.73 -13.32
CA TYR A 182 -8.22 -11.96 -11.89
C TYR A 182 -7.09 -12.87 -11.35
N MET A 183 -6.87 -14.03 -11.98
CA MET A 183 -5.81 -14.96 -11.57
C MET A 183 -4.41 -14.35 -11.67
N ARG A 184 -4.16 -13.46 -12.64
CA ARG A 184 -2.90 -12.71 -12.74
C ARG A 184 -2.74 -11.70 -11.60
N ARG A 185 -3.79 -10.93 -11.27
CA ARG A 185 -3.78 -9.99 -10.12
C ARG A 185 -3.40 -10.72 -8.84
N VAL A 186 -4.13 -11.79 -8.53
CA VAL A 186 -3.91 -12.58 -7.31
C VAL A 186 -2.50 -13.20 -7.29
N SER A 187 -2.03 -13.73 -8.41
CA SER A 187 -0.72 -14.39 -8.48
C SER A 187 0.45 -13.41 -8.40
N ALA A 188 0.34 -12.23 -9.02
CA ALA A 188 1.38 -11.20 -8.97
C ALA A 188 1.48 -10.54 -7.59
N LEU A 189 0.33 -10.27 -6.97
CA LEU A 189 0.27 -9.49 -5.72
C LEU A 189 0.46 -10.35 -4.48
N PHE A 190 -0.30 -11.45 -4.35
CA PHE A 190 -0.25 -12.33 -3.18
C PHE A 190 0.78 -13.46 -3.30
N GLY A 191 1.23 -13.77 -4.51
CA GLY A 191 2.20 -14.84 -4.75
C GLY A 191 1.63 -16.25 -4.70
N SER A 192 2.50 -17.19 -4.37
CA SER A 192 2.25 -18.63 -4.35
C SER A 192 1.40 -19.05 -3.16
N GLY A 193 0.85 -20.28 -3.20
CA GLY A 193 0.02 -20.83 -2.12
C GLY A 193 0.71 -20.95 -0.76
N LYS A 194 2.05 -20.91 -0.69
CA LYS A 194 2.80 -20.85 0.58
C LYS A 194 2.72 -19.46 1.21
N GLU A 195 2.90 -18.40 0.43
CA GLU A 195 2.77 -17.02 0.91
C GLU A 195 1.34 -16.71 1.33
N ARG A 196 0.34 -17.16 0.55
CA ARG A 196 -1.10 -17.04 0.87
C ARG A 196 -1.53 -17.81 2.12
N ARG A 197 -0.73 -18.78 2.58
CA ARG A 197 -0.98 -19.50 3.84
C ARG A 197 -0.29 -18.87 5.03
N SER A 198 0.75 -18.08 4.79
CA SER A 198 1.50 -17.41 5.87
C SER A 198 0.84 -16.11 6.32
N GLN A 199 -0.02 -15.51 5.49
CA GLN A 199 -0.76 -14.29 5.80
C GLN A 199 -2.19 -14.36 5.26
N ARG A 200 -3.13 -13.73 5.98
CA ARG A 200 -4.52 -13.60 5.54
C ARG A 200 -4.58 -12.62 4.37
N CYS A 201 -4.71 -13.16 3.15
CA CYS A 201 -4.86 -12.38 1.93
C CYS A 201 -6.32 -11.95 1.76
N VAL A 202 -6.56 -10.66 1.57
CA VAL A 202 -7.90 -10.09 1.47
C VAL A 202 -8.04 -9.35 0.14
N VAL A 203 -9.15 -9.60 -0.54
CA VAL A 203 -9.56 -8.90 -1.76
C VAL A 203 -10.85 -8.15 -1.46
N ILE A 204 -10.89 -6.87 -1.81
CA ILE A 204 -12.08 -6.01 -1.70
C ILE A 204 -12.51 -5.60 -3.10
N ASP A 205 -13.69 -6.04 -3.50
CA ASP A 205 -14.27 -5.83 -4.82
C ASP A 205 -15.25 -4.66 -4.78
N MET A 206 -14.98 -3.56 -5.49
CA MET A 206 -15.91 -2.44 -5.57
C MET A 206 -16.98 -2.69 -6.62
N VAL A 207 -18.23 -2.85 -6.18
CA VAL A 207 -19.35 -3.26 -7.03
C VAL A 207 -20.34 -2.11 -7.19
N GLU A 208 -20.50 -1.64 -8.43
CA GLU A 208 -21.46 -0.58 -8.76
C GLU A 208 -22.91 -1.12 -8.83
N ALA A 209 -23.89 -0.29 -8.44
CA ALA A 209 -25.30 -0.63 -8.58
C ALA A 209 -25.64 -0.86 -10.06
N GLY A 210 -26.00 -2.10 -10.40
CA GLY A 210 -26.26 -2.53 -11.78
C GLY A 210 -25.18 -3.45 -12.37
N ALA A 211 -24.00 -3.55 -11.74
CA ALA A 211 -22.91 -4.45 -12.18
C ALA A 211 -23.09 -5.91 -11.71
N ILE A 212 -24.33 -6.36 -11.50
CA ILE A 212 -24.66 -7.69 -10.95
C ILE A 212 -24.12 -8.82 -11.85
N GLY A 213 -24.14 -8.63 -13.17
CA GLY A 213 -23.59 -9.61 -14.12
C GLY A 213 -22.08 -9.79 -13.97
N ALA A 214 -21.33 -8.68 -13.83
CA ALA A 214 -19.90 -8.72 -13.60
C ALA A 214 -19.56 -9.33 -12.23
N PHE A 215 -20.35 -9.03 -11.20
CA PHE A 215 -20.20 -9.62 -9.87
C PHE A 215 -20.45 -11.13 -9.87
N ARG A 216 -21.50 -11.62 -10.54
CA ARG A 216 -21.74 -13.07 -10.67
C ARG A 216 -20.63 -13.77 -11.43
N ASN A 217 -20.08 -13.12 -12.45
CA ASN A 217 -18.91 -13.65 -13.14
C ASN A 217 -17.73 -13.74 -12.17
N LEU A 218 -17.48 -12.71 -11.35
CA LEU A 218 -16.48 -12.73 -10.28
C LEU A 218 -16.66 -13.91 -9.33
N GLU A 219 -17.87 -14.10 -8.78
CA GLU A 219 -18.17 -15.24 -7.91
C GLU A 219 -17.96 -16.58 -8.60
N SER A 220 -18.20 -16.68 -9.92
CA SER A 220 -17.99 -17.93 -10.65
C SER A 220 -16.53 -18.34 -10.77
N PHE A 221 -15.60 -17.39 -10.71
CA PHE A 221 -14.16 -17.68 -10.81
C PHE A 221 -13.40 -17.49 -9.51
N ALA A 222 -13.92 -16.71 -8.56
CA ALA A 222 -13.47 -16.72 -7.19
C ALA A 222 -13.77 -18.10 -6.60
N ALA A 223 -12.79 -18.68 -5.93
CA ALA A 223 -12.95 -20.02 -5.37
C ALA A 223 -13.64 -20.01 -4.00
N SER A 224 -13.64 -18.85 -3.33
CA SER A 224 -14.35 -18.57 -2.09
C SER A 224 -15.55 -17.65 -2.37
N PRO A 225 -16.64 -17.77 -1.58
CA PRO A 225 -17.78 -16.87 -1.67
C PRO A 225 -17.33 -15.44 -1.34
N VAL A 226 -17.87 -14.49 -2.09
CA VAL A 226 -17.62 -13.07 -1.87
C VAL A 226 -18.57 -12.58 -0.80
N MET A 227 -18.05 -12.15 0.35
CA MET A 227 -18.84 -11.73 1.49
C MET A 227 -19.10 -10.22 1.47
N GLU A 228 -20.14 -9.75 2.14
CA GLU A 228 -20.30 -8.32 2.36
C GLU A 228 -19.23 -7.80 3.34
N MET A 229 -18.78 -6.55 3.16
CA MET A 229 -17.79 -5.97 4.06
C MET A 229 -18.31 -5.86 5.50
N PRO A 230 -17.56 -6.32 6.51
CA PRO A 230 -17.93 -6.18 7.90
C PRO A 230 -17.88 -4.70 8.33
N VAL A 231 -18.70 -4.35 9.33
CA VAL A 231 -18.74 -3.00 9.91
C VAL A 231 -17.36 -2.52 10.37
N ARG A 232 -16.52 -3.45 10.84
CA ARG A 232 -15.12 -3.18 11.18
C ARG A 232 -14.20 -3.84 10.17
N VAL A 233 -13.49 -3.02 9.40
CA VAL A 233 -12.51 -3.48 8.41
C VAL A 233 -11.35 -4.28 9.01
N GLY A 234 -11.06 -4.11 10.31
CA GLY A 234 -10.04 -4.90 11.01
C GLY A 234 -10.41 -6.37 11.15
N ASP A 235 -11.70 -6.68 11.25
CA ASP A 235 -12.19 -8.06 11.43
C ASP A 235 -11.91 -8.91 10.17
N MET A 236 -11.72 -8.27 9.01
CA MET A 236 -11.33 -8.94 7.76
C MET A 236 -9.96 -9.63 7.86
N PHE A 237 -9.09 -9.12 8.74
CA PHE A 237 -7.71 -9.59 8.93
C PHE A 237 -7.49 -10.32 10.25
N ALA A 238 -8.54 -10.52 11.05
CA ALA A 238 -8.47 -11.31 12.28
C ALA A 238 -8.00 -12.74 11.98
N PRO A 239 -7.25 -13.41 12.87
CA PRO A 239 -6.81 -14.79 12.68
C PRO A 239 -7.97 -15.79 12.73
#